data_AF-A0A7L2VBE0-F1
#
_entry.id   AF-A0A7L2VBE0-F1
#
_cell.length_a   1.000
_cell.length_b   1.000
_cell.length_c   1.000
_cell.angle_alpha   90.00
_cell.angle_beta   90.00
_cell.angle_gamma   90.00
#
_symmetry.space_group_name_H-M   'P 1'
#
loop_
_entity.id
_entity.type
_entity.pdbx_description
1 polymer ?
#
loop_
_entity_poly.entity_id
_entity_poly.type
_entity_poly.pdbx_seq_one_letter_code
_entity_poly.pdbx_strand_id
1 'polypeptide(L)'
;QILYLKPPWTLTNLLKCYKKHWVAVFGYVVPRSLLSTVESLYTHLLADKPIDSSTVRLMLQESKKLFHAFSSRSDYNGVLPRAYAEVNKLYQMLTEQDLSEDIMVLSENAEKMEATTPSLQSSEEEKLHPSFHVAQENRHREIWSVLEGVWNTINLYSIEVFQKLDPSTVTVTAKSSFEEAYLGLQKLLAAVNDIHEGISR
;
A
#
# COMPACT_ATOMS: atom_id res chain seq x y z
N GLN A 1 9.79 -16.22 10.60
CA GLN A 1 8.48 -16.90 10.49
C GLN A 1 7.49 -15.97 9.80
N ILE A 2 6.90 -16.37 8.67
CA ILE A 2 5.90 -15.56 7.94
C ILE A 2 4.59 -15.51 8.76
N LEU A 3 3.86 -14.40 8.70
CA LEU A 3 2.59 -14.23 9.41
C LEU A 3 1.46 -14.41 8.41
N TYR A 4 0.65 -15.44 8.60
CA TYR A 4 -0.46 -15.76 7.72
C TYR A 4 -1.77 -15.48 8.46
N LEU A 5 -2.50 -14.46 8.01
CA LEU A 5 -3.81 -14.09 8.54
C LEU A 5 -4.85 -14.24 7.43
N LYS A 6 -5.89 -15.03 7.67
CA LYS A 6 -7.01 -15.17 6.73
C LYS A 6 -7.94 -13.95 6.84
N PRO A 7 -8.51 -13.47 5.72
CA PRO A 7 -9.50 -12.40 5.75
C PRO A 7 -10.79 -12.85 6.48
N PRO A 8 -11.61 -11.90 6.99
CA PRO A 8 -11.49 -10.46 6.87
C PRO A 8 -10.38 -9.86 7.77
N TRP A 9 -9.62 -8.90 7.24
CA TRP A 9 -8.53 -8.28 7.98
C TRP A 9 -9.00 -7.04 8.75
N THR A 10 -8.71 -7.00 10.05
CA THR A 10 -8.89 -5.81 10.89
C THR A 10 -7.66 -4.91 10.82
N LEU A 11 -7.77 -3.68 11.32
CA LEU A 11 -6.63 -2.77 11.44
C LEU A 11 -5.49 -3.38 12.28
N THR A 12 -5.85 -4.08 13.37
CA THR A 12 -4.90 -4.84 14.21
C THR A 12 -4.14 -5.89 13.40
N ASN A 13 -4.86 -6.66 12.56
CA ASN A 13 -4.26 -7.66 11.69
C ASN A 13 -3.24 -7.03 10.73
N LEU A 14 -3.59 -5.88 10.14
CA LEU A 14 -2.72 -5.16 9.22
C LEU A 14 -1.49 -4.57 9.90
N LEU A 15 -1.65 -3.87 11.02
CA LEU A 15 -0.52 -3.27 11.75
C LEU A 15 0.44 -4.34 12.28
N LYS A 16 -0.09 -5.49 12.73
CA LYS A 16 0.74 -6.64 13.12
C LYS A 16 1.53 -7.21 11.94
N CYS A 17 0.90 -7.28 10.76
CA CYS A 17 1.55 -7.71 9.53
C CYS A 17 2.67 -6.74 9.12
N TYR A 18 2.38 -5.43 9.10
CA TYR A 18 3.35 -4.39 8.80
C TYR A 18 4.53 -4.44 9.75
N LYS A 19 4.30 -4.44 11.07
CA LYS A 19 5.37 -4.49 12.06
C LYS A 19 6.29 -5.69 11.86
N LYS A 20 5.72 -6.87 11.57
CA LYS A 20 6.49 -8.11 11.44
C LYS A 20 7.25 -8.21 10.12
N HIS A 21 6.71 -7.66 9.04
CA HIS A 21 7.26 -7.82 7.69
C HIS A 21 7.75 -6.52 7.06
N TRP A 22 7.87 -5.43 7.83
CA TRP A 22 8.26 -4.13 7.29
C TRP A 22 9.58 -4.21 6.54
N VAL A 23 10.67 -4.58 7.22
CA VAL A 23 12.01 -4.57 6.62
C VAL A 23 12.12 -5.56 5.45
N ALA A 24 11.46 -6.71 5.58
CA ALA A 24 11.57 -7.83 4.65
C ALA A 24 10.61 -7.78 3.45
N VAL A 25 9.57 -6.94 3.49
CA VAL A 25 8.55 -6.86 2.43
C VAL A 25 8.23 -5.41 2.11
N PHE A 26 7.59 -4.69 3.02
CA PHE A 26 7.07 -3.34 2.74
C PHE A 26 8.17 -2.29 2.53
N GLY A 27 9.32 -2.48 3.18
CA GLY A 27 10.48 -1.61 3.16
C GLY A 27 11.23 -1.59 1.82
N TYR A 28 10.86 -2.46 0.88
CA TYR A 28 11.32 -2.39 -0.51
C TYR A 28 10.48 -1.41 -1.35
N VAL A 29 9.25 -1.12 -0.92
CA VAL A 29 8.30 -0.24 -1.62
C VAL A 29 8.25 1.14 -0.95
N VAL A 30 8.23 1.15 0.38
CA VAL A 30 8.09 2.34 1.24
C VAL A 30 9.38 2.53 2.07
N PRO A 31 9.79 3.77 2.40
CA PRO A 31 11.02 3.99 3.18
C PRO A 31 11.08 3.17 4.48
N ARG A 32 12.20 2.47 4.69
CA ARG A 32 12.42 1.63 5.89
C ARG A 32 12.37 2.43 7.19
N SER A 33 12.69 3.73 7.14
CA SER A 33 12.63 4.65 8.29
C SER A 33 11.22 4.79 8.87
N LEU A 34 10.17 4.49 8.11
CA LEU A 34 8.78 4.50 8.60
C LEU A 34 8.40 3.28 9.44
N LEU A 35 9.35 2.39 9.77
CA LEU A 35 9.09 1.33 10.74
C LEU A 35 8.65 1.92 12.10
N SER A 36 9.31 2.99 12.56
CA SER A 36 8.96 3.66 13.81
C SER A 36 7.54 4.22 13.79
N THR A 37 7.09 4.72 12.64
CA THR A 37 5.71 5.15 12.41
C THR A 37 4.73 3.99 12.60
N VAL A 38 5.00 2.83 12.00
CA VAL A 38 4.16 1.63 12.16
C VAL A 38 4.15 1.13 13.61
N GLU A 39 5.30 1.14 14.29
CA GLU A 39 5.39 0.72 15.70
C GLU A 39 4.64 1.67 16.63
N SER A 40 4.73 2.98 16.38
CA SER A 40 3.96 3.99 17.10
C SER A 40 2.46 3.76 16.92
N LEU A 41 2.00 3.61 15.69
CA LEU A 41 0.58 3.34 15.39
C LEU A 41 0.10 2.05 16.04
N TYR A 42 0.88 0.96 15.93
CA TYR A 42 0.55 -0.32 16.57
C TYR A 42 0.41 -0.17 18.09
N THR A 43 1.28 0.62 18.73
CA THR A 43 1.28 0.79 20.18
C THR A 43 0.09 1.61 20.66
N HIS A 44 -0.23 2.71 19.98
CA HIS A 44 -1.26 3.65 20.44
C HIS A 44 -2.67 3.29 19.97
N LEU A 45 -2.86 2.76 18.75
CA LEU A 45 -4.19 2.33 18.27
C LEU A 45 -4.69 1.05 18.96
N LEU A 46 -3.78 0.24 19.49
CA LEU A 46 -4.10 -1.02 20.16
C LEU A 46 -3.93 -0.92 21.69
N ALA A 47 -3.59 0.26 22.21
CA ALA A 47 -3.55 0.48 23.64
C ALA A 47 -4.97 0.50 24.19
N ASP A 48 -5.21 -0.26 25.26
CA ASP A 48 -6.47 -0.24 26.03
C ASP A 48 -6.50 0.93 27.03
N LYS A 49 -5.89 2.05 26.66
CA LYS A 49 -5.71 3.23 27.51
C LYS A 49 -6.52 4.40 26.97
N PRO A 50 -6.99 5.31 27.85
CA PRO A 50 -7.60 6.54 27.40
C PRO A 50 -6.61 7.32 26.53
N ILE A 51 -7.07 7.69 25.33
CA ILE A 51 -6.28 8.43 24.36
C ILE A 51 -6.48 9.91 24.68
N ASP A 52 -5.38 10.61 25.02
CA ASP A 52 -5.39 12.06 25.22
C ASP A 52 -5.22 12.80 23.88
N SER A 53 -5.46 14.11 23.87
CA SER A 53 -5.33 14.95 22.66
C SER A 53 -3.93 14.84 22.03
N SER A 54 -2.88 14.76 22.87
CA SER A 54 -1.50 14.63 22.42
C SER A 54 -1.25 13.31 21.66
N THR A 55 -1.80 12.20 22.15
CA THR A 55 -1.73 10.89 21.50
C THR A 55 -2.54 10.87 20.20
N VAL A 56 -3.73 11.47 20.16
CA VAL A 56 -4.51 11.60 18.92
C VAL A 56 -3.71 12.35 17.85
N ARG A 57 -3.07 13.48 18.24
CA ARG A 57 -2.23 14.27 17.32
C ARG A 57 -1.06 13.46 16.78
N LEU A 58 -0.35 12.75 17.66
CA LEU A 58 0.75 11.86 17.27
C LEU A 58 0.26 10.79 16.29
N MET A 59 -0.85 10.12 16.59
CA MET A 59 -1.42 9.08 15.75
C MET A 59 -1.84 9.60 14.37
N LEU A 60 -2.45 10.79 14.30
CA LEU A 60 -2.79 11.43 13.02
C LEU A 60 -1.53 11.78 12.23
N GLN A 61 -0.49 12.31 12.88
CA GLN A 61 0.79 12.63 12.25
C GLN A 61 1.48 11.38 11.69
N GLU A 62 1.52 10.29 12.45
CA GLU A 62 2.11 9.03 12.02
C GLU A 62 1.28 8.38 10.90
N SER A 63 -0.06 8.41 11.00
CA SER A 63 -0.95 7.92 9.93
C SER A 63 -0.75 8.72 8.64
N LYS A 64 -0.64 10.05 8.73
CA LYS A 64 -0.39 10.94 7.60
C LYS A 64 0.91 10.57 6.87
N LYS A 65 2.00 10.34 7.60
CA LYS A 65 3.29 9.90 7.00
C LYS A 65 3.13 8.59 6.23
N LEU A 66 2.42 7.62 6.82
CA LEU A 66 2.20 6.32 6.22
C LEU A 66 1.37 6.42 4.94
N PHE A 67 0.22 7.12 5.00
CA PHE A 67 -0.65 7.34 3.83
C PHE A 67 0.08 8.09 2.71
N HIS A 68 0.82 9.15 3.03
CA HIS A 68 1.62 9.87 2.05
C HIS A 68 2.61 8.95 1.33
N ALA A 69 3.33 8.12 2.09
CA ALA A 69 4.36 7.26 1.52
C ALA A 69 3.77 6.20 0.58
N PHE A 70 2.64 5.59 0.94
CA PHE A 70 1.95 4.67 0.04
C PHE A 70 1.30 5.39 -1.16
N SER A 71 0.71 6.58 -0.98
CA SER A 71 0.08 7.36 -2.05
C SER A 71 1.08 7.81 -3.11
N SER A 72 2.33 8.03 -2.73
CA SER A 72 3.41 8.34 -3.67
C SER A 72 3.77 7.18 -4.61
N ARG A 73 3.31 5.95 -4.31
CA ARG A 73 3.60 4.74 -5.08
C ARG A 73 2.44 4.27 -5.93
N SER A 74 1.22 4.44 -5.45
CA SER A 74 0.00 4.06 -6.16
C SER A 74 -1.19 4.85 -5.63
N ASP A 75 -2.12 5.20 -6.53
CA ASP A 75 -3.34 5.93 -6.20
C ASP A 75 -4.40 5.03 -5.53
N TYR A 76 -4.29 3.71 -5.67
CA TYR A 76 -5.32 2.73 -5.28
C TYR A 76 -6.73 3.19 -5.66
N ASN A 77 -6.95 3.53 -6.93
CA ASN A 77 -8.24 4.07 -7.44
C ASN A 77 -8.69 5.33 -6.68
N GLY A 78 -7.73 6.17 -6.30
CA GLY A 78 -7.95 7.39 -5.53
C GLY A 78 -8.38 7.17 -4.08
N VAL A 79 -8.45 5.93 -3.58
CA VAL A 79 -8.81 5.67 -2.17
C VAL A 79 -7.74 6.22 -1.24
N LEU A 80 -6.47 6.04 -1.59
CA LEU A 80 -5.37 6.40 -0.72
C LEU A 80 -5.11 7.91 -0.65
N PRO A 81 -5.14 8.67 -1.76
CA PRO A 81 -5.13 10.14 -1.73
C PRO A 81 -6.30 10.73 -0.94
N ARG A 82 -7.52 10.17 -1.05
CA ARG A 82 -8.68 10.61 -0.26
C ARG A 82 -8.48 10.37 1.23
N ALA A 83 -8.02 9.18 1.62
CA ALA A 83 -7.71 8.89 3.02
C ALA A 83 -6.63 9.83 3.58
N TYR A 84 -5.58 10.11 2.79
CA TYR A 84 -4.56 11.09 3.16
C TYR A 84 -5.14 12.49 3.38
N ALA A 85 -6.00 12.96 2.47
CA ALA A 85 -6.61 14.28 2.57
C ALA A 85 -7.47 14.42 3.84
N GLU A 86 -8.30 13.41 4.16
CA GLU A 86 -9.12 13.42 5.38
C GLU A 86 -8.26 13.41 6.65
N VAL A 87 -7.23 12.57 6.71
CA VAL A 87 -6.30 12.55 7.86
C VAL A 87 -5.57 13.87 8.00
N ASN A 88 -5.17 14.50 6.89
CA ASN A 88 -4.52 15.81 6.93
C ASN A 88 -5.47 16.91 7.42
N LYS A 89 -6.73 16.89 6.98
CA LYS A 89 -7.76 17.82 7.44
C LYS A 89 -7.99 17.68 8.95
N LEU A 90 -8.14 16.45 9.45
CA LEU A 90 -8.29 16.18 10.88
C LEU A 90 -7.08 16.66 11.69
N TYR A 91 -5.87 16.43 11.17
CA TYR A 91 -4.64 16.88 11.81
C TYR A 91 -4.57 18.43 11.89
N GLN A 92 -4.94 19.12 10.82
CA GLN A 92 -4.98 20.60 10.79
C GLN A 92 -5.98 21.15 11.80
N MET A 93 -7.21 20.62 11.83
CA MET A 93 -8.23 21.03 12.80
C MET A 93 -7.72 20.90 14.25
N LEU A 94 -7.05 19.79 14.58
CA LEU A 94 -6.50 19.56 15.93
C LEU A 94 -5.30 20.45 16.28
N THR A 95 -4.65 21.04 15.28
CA THR A 95 -3.48 21.92 15.47
C THR A 95 -3.91 23.39 15.56
N GLU A 96 -4.94 23.76 14.79
CA GLU A 96 -5.55 25.09 14.83
C GLU A 96 -6.37 25.33 16.10
N GLN A 97 -6.99 24.28 16.66
CA GLN A 97 -7.77 24.37 17.90
C GLN A 97 -6.89 24.66 19.13
N ASP A 98 -5.68 24.11 19.21
CA ASP A 98 -4.69 24.45 20.26
C ASP A 98 -4.27 25.92 20.20
N LEU A 99 -4.11 26.47 19.00
CA LEU A 99 -3.76 27.88 18.81
C LEU A 99 -4.91 28.81 19.22
N SER A 100 -6.16 28.39 19.02
CA SER A 100 -7.34 29.14 19.44
C SER A 100 -7.55 29.15 20.96
N GLU A 101 -7.18 28.06 21.66
CA GLU A 101 -7.26 27.98 23.12
C GLU A 101 -6.16 28.80 23.81
N ASP A 102 -4.94 28.84 23.25
CA ASP A 102 -3.85 29.69 23.77
C ASP A 102 -4.10 31.20 23.57
N ILE A 103 -4.85 31.60 22.53
CA ILE A 103 -5.19 33.02 22.28
C ILE A 103 -6.29 33.52 23.23
N MET A 104 -7.11 32.63 23.81
CA MET A 104 -8.25 33.04 24.64
C MET A 104 -7.87 33.54 26.05
N VAL A 105 -6.59 33.44 26.44
CA VAL A 105 -6.09 33.90 27.76
C VAL A 105 -5.46 35.32 27.69
N LEU A 106 -5.27 35.91 26.49
CA LEU A 106 -4.58 37.20 26.34
C LEU A 106 -5.38 38.30 25.62
N SER A 107 -6.72 38.26 25.63
CA SER A 107 -7.51 39.30 25.00
C SER A 107 -8.74 39.72 25.82
N GLU A 108 -8.51 40.08 27.08
CA GLU A 108 -9.26 41.19 27.68
C GLU A 108 -8.60 42.49 27.17
N ASN A 109 -9.39 43.34 26.51
CA ASN A 109 -9.11 44.73 26.10
C ASN A 109 -8.71 44.93 24.64
N ALA A 110 -9.70 45.06 23.75
CA ALA A 110 -9.85 46.22 22.86
C ALA A 110 -11.14 46.11 22.04
N GLU A 111 -12.09 46.99 22.33
CA GLU A 111 -13.29 47.24 21.53
C GLU A 111 -12.97 47.88 20.17
N LYS A 112 -13.92 47.67 19.22
CA LYS A 112 -14.21 48.48 18.01
C LYS A 112 -13.34 48.09 16.78
N MET A 113 -13.86 47.76 15.60
CA MET A 113 -14.97 48.36 14.84
C MET A 113 -15.44 47.43 13.68
N GLU A 114 -16.64 47.70 13.17
CA GLU A 114 -17.43 46.91 12.22
C GLU A 114 -16.92 46.77 10.77
N ALA A 115 -17.40 45.69 10.14
CA ALA A 115 -17.92 45.53 8.77
C ALA A 115 -17.03 45.83 7.56
N THR A 116 -16.91 44.84 6.66
CA THR A 116 -17.58 44.83 5.33
C THR A 116 -17.06 43.65 4.50
N THR A 117 -17.96 42.75 4.12
CA THR A 117 -17.76 41.77 3.04
C THR A 117 -17.78 42.48 1.67
N PRO A 118 -17.08 41.93 0.66
CA PRO A 118 -17.88 41.43 -0.46
C PRO A 118 -17.32 40.18 -1.19
N SER A 119 -18.26 39.28 -1.50
CA SER A 119 -18.48 38.64 -2.81
C SER A 119 -17.32 38.00 -3.59
N LEU A 120 -17.35 36.66 -3.63
CA LEU A 120 -17.53 35.82 -4.84
C LEU A 120 -16.94 36.34 -6.18
N GLN A 121 -15.91 35.65 -6.68
CA GLN A 121 -15.78 35.33 -8.11
C GLN A 121 -14.82 34.15 -8.38
N SER A 122 -15.40 33.08 -8.93
CA SER A 122 -14.88 32.09 -9.90
C SER A 122 -13.39 31.69 -9.91
N SER A 123 -13.13 30.40 -9.68
CA SER A 123 -12.02 29.68 -10.31
C SER A 123 -12.52 28.34 -10.85
N GLU A 124 -12.84 28.38 -12.14
CA GLU A 124 -12.62 27.36 -13.18
C GLU A 124 -12.71 25.88 -12.76
N GLU A 125 -13.84 25.27 -13.11
CA GLU A 125 -13.98 23.84 -13.30
C GLU A 125 -13.08 23.38 -14.45
N GLU A 126 -11.94 22.80 -14.11
CA GLU A 126 -11.10 22.07 -15.06
C GLU A 126 -11.80 20.75 -15.41
N LYS A 127 -12.52 20.74 -16.54
CA LYS A 127 -13.10 19.54 -17.15
C LYS A 127 -11.99 18.51 -17.44
N LEU A 128 -11.85 17.54 -16.55
CA LEU A 128 -10.99 16.38 -16.77
C LEU A 128 -11.52 15.54 -17.95
N HIS A 129 -10.67 15.42 -18.97
CA HIS A 129 -10.88 14.59 -20.15
C HIS A 129 -11.09 13.10 -19.78
N PRO A 130 -12.17 12.43 -20.24
CA PRO A 130 -12.41 11.00 -20.00
C PRO A 130 -11.37 10.06 -20.64
N SER A 131 -10.56 10.55 -21.58
CA SER A 131 -9.65 9.70 -22.38
C SER A 131 -8.44 9.18 -21.62
N PHE A 132 -7.99 9.88 -20.57
CA PHE A 132 -6.80 9.48 -19.81
C PHE A 132 -7.06 8.28 -18.89
N HIS A 133 -8.26 8.20 -18.29
CA HIS A 133 -8.60 7.11 -17.37
C HIS A 133 -8.77 5.77 -18.10
N VAL A 134 -9.36 5.78 -19.30
CA VAL A 134 -9.55 4.58 -20.14
C VAL A 134 -8.22 4.03 -20.66
N ALA A 135 -7.27 4.90 -21.02
CA ALA A 135 -5.94 4.48 -21.46
C ALA A 135 -5.13 3.83 -20.33
N GLN A 136 -5.27 4.33 -19.09
CA GLN A 136 -4.58 3.79 -17.92
C GLN A 136 -5.15 2.44 -17.47
N GLU A 137 -6.47 2.27 -17.50
CA GLU A 137 -7.13 0.98 -17.21
C GLU A 137 -6.72 -0.13 -18.18
N ASN A 138 -6.64 0.19 -19.48
CA ASN A 138 -6.17 -0.77 -20.49
C ASN A 138 -4.72 -1.19 -20.22
N ARG A 139 -3.84 -0.23 -19.87
CA ARG A 139 -2.44 -0.52 -19.54
C ARG A 139 -2.30 -1.42 -18.30
N HIS A 140 -3.06 -1.16 -17.24
CA HIS A 140 -3.03 -2.01 -16.05
C HIS A 140 -3.54 -3.43 -16.32
N ARG A 141 -4.56 -3.54 -17.18
CA ARG A 141 -5.11 -4.84 -17.60
C ARG A 141 -4.11 -5.64 -18.43
N GLU A 142 -3.39 -4.98 -19.33
CA GLU A 142 -2.32 -5.60 -20.12
C GLU A 142 -1.18 -6.08 -19.23
N ILE A 143 -0.70 -5.24 -18.31
CA ILE A 143 0.33 -5.61 -17.34
C ILE A 143 -0.12 -6.80 -16.49
N TRP A 144 -1.38 -6.79 -16.01
CA TRP A 144 -1.90 -7.92 -15.25
C TRP A 144 -1.99 -9.20 -16.06
N SER A 145 -2.44 -9.12 -17.31
CA SER A 145 -2.51 -10.28 -18.22
C SER A 145 -1.13 -10.90 -18.44
N VAL A 146 -0.09 -10.08 -18.63
CA VAL A 146 1.29 -10.55 -18.77
C VAL A 146 1.75 -11.24 -17.48
N LEU A 147 1.58 -10.61 -16.32
CA LEU A 147 1.99 -11.18 -15.03
C LEU A 147 1.24 -12.48 -14.70
N GLU A 148 -0.05 -12.54 -15.00
CA GLU A 148 -0.88 -13.73 -14.84
C GLU A 148 -0.43 -14.85 -15.77
N GLY A 149 -0.13 -14.54 -17.04
CA GLY A 149 0.44 -15.49 -18.00
C GLY A 149 1.78 -16.07 -17.54
N VAL A 150 2.68 -15.22 -17.03
CA VAL A 150 3.96 -15.62 -16.43
C VAL A 150 3.73 -16.57 -15.26
N TRP A 151 2.90 -16.15 -14.30
CA TRP A 151 2.63 -16.93 -13.10
C TRP A 151 2.02 -18.29 -13.42
N ASN A 152 1.03 -18.33 -14.31
CA ASN A 152 0.39 -19.57 -14.74
C ASN A 152 1.38 -20.51 -15.44
N THR A 153 2.26 -19.97 -16.28
CA THR A 153 3.30 -20.74 -16.98
C THR A 153 4.30 -21.34 -15.99
N ILE A 154 4.81 -20.53 -15.05
CA ILE A 154 5.71 -21.00 -13.99
C ILE A 154 5.03 -22.09 -13.15
N ASN A 155 3.79 -21.86 -12.74
CA ASN A 155 3.05 -22.79 -11.91
C ASN A 155 2.77 -24.12 -12.63
N LEU A 156 2.40 -24.08 -13.91
CA LEU A 156 2.15 -25.27 -14.74
C LEU A 156 3.41 -26.16 -14.82
N TYR A 157 4.54 -25.58 -15.22
CA TYR A 157 5.79 -26.36 -15.35
C TYR A 157 6.32 -26.80 -13.99
N SER A 158 6.15 -25.98 -12.93
CA SER A 158 6.54 -26.38 -11.58
C SER A 158 5.74 -27.60 -11.12
N ILE A 159 4.42 -27.62 -11.33
CA ILE A 159 3.57 -28.78 -11.00
C ILE A 159 4.00 -30.02 -11.79
N GLU A 160 4.25 -29.89 -13.10
CA GLU A 160 4.70 -31.00 -13.94
C GLU A 160 6.03 -31.57 -13.43
N VAL A 161 7.01 -30.71 -13.13
CA VAL A 161 8.31 -31.11 -12.57
C VAL A 161 8.15 -31.81 -11.22
N PHE A 162 7.37 -31.26 -10.30
CA PHE A 162 7.20 -31.85 -8.97
C PHE A 162 6.41 -33.17 -8.99
N GLN A 163 5.44 -33.33 -9.90
CA GLN A 163 4.75 -34.61 -10.09
C GLN A 163 5.69 -35.70 -10.61
N LYS A 164 6.60 -35.34 -11.52
CA LYS A 164 7.61 -36.28 -12.05
C LYS A 164 8.70 -36.62 -11.05
N LEU A 165 8.93 -35.76 -10.06
CA LEU A 165 9.87 -35.97 -8.97
C LEU A 165 9.25 -36.61 -7.72
N ASP A 166 7.96 -37.01 -7.75
CA ASP A 166 7.29 -37.58 -6.59
C ASP A 166 8.01 -38.85 -6.08
N PRO A 167 8.56 -38.84 -4.86
CA PRO A 167 9.29 -39.97 -4.28
C PRO A 167 8.51 -41.29 -4.26
N SER A 168 7.18 -41.23 -4.30
CA SER A 168 6.31 -42.41 -4.33
C SER A 168 6.42 -43.23 -5.64
N THR A 169 6.93 -42.62 -6.71
CA THR A 169 7.07 -43.22 -8.06
C THR A 169 8.52 -43.60 -8.42
N VAL A 170 9.49 -43.26 -7.57
CA VAL A 170 10.93 -43.28 -7.88
C VAL A 170 11.57 -44.67 -7.80
N THR A 171 10.84 -45.71 -7.37
CA THR A 171 11.45 -47.03 -7.08
C THR A 171 11.70 -47.94 -8.31
N VAL A 172 11.22 -47.61 -9.52
CA VAL A 172 11.49 -48.45 -10.73
C VAL A 172 11.93 -47.66 -11.98
N THR A 173 11.70 -46.34 -12.08
CA THR A 173 11.96 -45.53 -13.29
C THR A 173 12.60 -44.15 -13.01
N ALA A 174 13.46 -44.06 -11.99
CA ALA A 174 14.07 -42.80 -11.53
C ALA A 174 14.89 -42.04 -12.60
N LYS A 175 15.50 -42.75 -13.56
CA LYS A 175 16.39 -42.12 -14.54
C LYS A 175 15.62 -41.37 -15.63
N SER A 176 14.48 -41.92 -16.09
CA SER A 176 13.61 -41.26 -17.06
C SER A 176 12.80 -40.12 -16.44
N SER A 177 12.40 -40.25 -15.17
CA SER A 177 11.66 -39.17 -14.49
C SER A 177 12.52 -37.93 -14.23
N PHE A 178 13.81 -38.11 -13.95
CA PHE A 178 14.75 -37.00 -13.81
C PHE A 178 15.02 -36.28 -15.15
N GLU A 179 15.10 -37.03 -16.25
CA GLU A 179 15.29 -36.47 -17.59
C GLU A 179 14.05 -35.67 -18.05
N GLU A 180 12.85 -36.17 -17.76
CA GLU A 180 11.59 -35.45 -18.00
C GLU A 180 11.47 -34.18 -17.14
N ALA A 181 11.86 -34.25 -15.87
CA ALA A 181 11.89 -33.07 -14.98
C ALA A 181 12.90 -32.02 -15.46
N TYR A 182 14.08 -32.45 -15.92
CA TYR A 182 15.07 -31.55 -16.50
C TYR A 182 14.56 -30.87 -17.78
N LEU A 183 13.87 -31.61 -18.65
CA LEU A 183 13.25 -31.05 -19.84
C LEU A 183 12.15 -30.03 -19.51
N GLY A 184 11.36 -30.29 -18.46
CA GLY A 184 10.38 -29.33 -17.93
C GLY A 184 11.03 -28.03 -17.44
N LEU A 185 12.16 -28.14 -16.72
CA LEU A 185 12.94 -26.97 -16.29
C LEU A 185 13.54 -26.18 -17.46
N GLN A 186 14.01 -26.86 -18.52
CA GLN A 186 14.50 -26.19 -19.72
C GLN A 186 13.40 -25.41 -20.45
N LYS A 187 12.20 -25.99 -20.58
CA LYS A 187 11.03 -25.30 -21.15
C LYS A 187 10.62 -24.09 -20.33
N LEU A 188 10.65 -24.21 -19.01
CA LEU A 188 10.38 -23.11 -18.10
C LEU A 188 11.39 -21.98 -18.28
N LEU A 189 12.69 -22.31 -18.33
CA LEU A 189 13.75 -21.32 -18.56
C LEU A 189 13.57 -20.59 -19.90
N ALA A 190 13.24 -21.31 -20.97
CA ALA A 190 12.97 -20.71 -22.27
C ALA A 190 11.77 -19.74 -22.21
N ALA A 191 10.66 -20.17 -21.62
CA ALA A 191 9.48 -19.32 -21.47
C ALA A 191 9.77 -18.04 -20.65
N VAL A 192 10.56 -18.16 -19.58
CA VAL A 192 10.96 -17.01 -18.76
C VAL A 192 11.87 -16.05 -19.55
N ASN A 193 12.77 -16.57 -20.37
CA ASN A 193 13.64 -15.73 -21.21
C ASN A 193 12.86 -15.00 -22.31
N ASP A 194 11.93 -15.67 -22.97
CA ASP A 194 11.07 -15.05 -24.00
C ASP A 194 10.23 -13.90 -23.41
N ILE A 195 9.71 -14.11 -22.19
CA ILE A 195 8.99 -13.08 -21.44
C ILE A 195 9.93 -11.92 -21.08
N HIS A 196 11.14 -12.22 -20.60
CA HIS A 196 12.13 -11.21 -20.26
C HIS A 196 12.53 -10.36 -21.48
N GLU A 197 12.74 -10.97 -22.65
CA GLU A 197 12.99 -10.26 -23.90
C GLU A 197 11.78 -9.42 -24.35
N GLY A 198 10.56 -9.96 -24.20
CA GLY A 198 9.33 -9.24 -24.48
C GLY A 198 9.11 -8.01 -23.61
N ILE A 199 9.55 -8.04 -22.35
CA ILE A 199 9.49 -6.90 -21.41
C ILE A 199 10.62 -5.89 -21.68
N SER A 200 11.76 -6.34 -22.24
CA SER A 200 12.95 -5.50 -22.46
C SER A 200 12.94 -4.73 -23.79
N ARG A 201 11.98 -4.99 -24.68
CA ARG A 201 11.74 -4.24 -25.93
C ARG A 201 10.85 -3.02 -25.70
#